data_AF-A0A0M4CMQ9-F1
#
_entry.id   AF-A0A0M4CMQ9-F1
#
_cell.length_a   1.000
_cell.length_b   1.000
_cell.length_c   1.000
_cell.angle_alpha   90.00
_cell.angle_beta   90.00
_cell.angle_gamma   90.00
#
_symmetry.space_group_name_H-M   'P 1'
#
loop_
_entity.id
_entity.type
_entity.pdbx_description
1 polymer ?
#
loop_
_entity_poly.entity_id
_entity_poly.type
_entity_poly.pdbx_seq_one_letter_code
_entity_poly.pdbx_strand_id
1 'polypeptide(L)' 'MPEAYRASGKQILKADQHFADASTDEAARAIVAALNLPAALDDRASRANRAGNRSAARIYRILADDLRAGVMEE' A
#
# COMPACT_ATOMS: atom_id res chain seq x y z
N MET A 1 -2.83 13.32 -3.64
CA MET A 1 -2.08 12.06 -3.49
C MET A 1 -2.81 11.22 -2.46
N PRO A 2 -3.04 9.92 -2.65
CA PRO A 2 -3.60 9.09 -1.59
C PRO A 2 -2.72 9.21 -0.34
N GLU A 3 -3.35 9.39 0.82
CA GLU A 3 -2.66 9.59 2.09
C GLU A 3 -1.98 8.28 2.50
N ALA A 4 -0.65 8.27 2.49
CA ALA A 4 0.12 7.09 2.86
C ALA A 4 0.09 6.86 4.37
N TYR A 5 0.02 5.60 4.77
CA TYR A 5 0.20 5.20 6.17
C TYR A 5 1.67 5.28 6.56
N ARG A 6 1.97 5.64 7.81
CA ARG A 6 3.32 5.61 8.38
C ARG A 6 3.33 4.94 9.75
N ALA A 7 4.43 4.26 10.08
CA ALA A 7 4.63 3.71 11.42
C ALA A 7 5.44 4.70 12.28
N SER A 8 5.08 4.84 13.55
CA SER A 8 5.82 5.60 14.56
C SER A 8 5.87 4.80 15.87
N GLY A 9 6.96 4.07 16.08
CA GLY A 9 7.01 3.01 17.09
C GLY A 9 5.90 1.98 16.84
N LYS A 10 5.04 1.77 17.84
CA LYS A 10 3.85 0.91 17.75
C LYS A 10 2.65 1.56 17.06
N GLN A 11 2.68 2.86 16.81
CA GLN A 11 1.55 3.59 16.25
C GLN A 11 1.55 3.51 14.74
N ILE A 12 0.35 3.37 14.17
CA ILE A 12 0.08 3.52 12.75
C ILE A 12 -0.63 4.86 12.59
N LEU A 13 -0.10 5.70 11.71
CA LEU A 13 -0.60 7.03 11.44
C LEU A 13 -1.07 7.13 9.99
N LYS A 14 -2.16 7.85 9.75
CA LYS A 14 -2.68 8.19 8.42
C LYS A 14 -2.78 9.71 8.33
N ALA A 15 -2.12 10.32 7.35
CA ALA A 15 -2.03 11.79 7.22
C ALA A 15 -1.64 12.47 8.54
N ASP A 16 -0.66 11.90 9.23
CA ASP A 16 -0.13 12.34 10.53
C ASP A 16 -1.11 12.25 11.72
N GLN A 17 -2.32 11.74 11.50
CA GLN A 17 -3.28 11.44 12.56
C GLN A 17 -3.13 10.00 13.03
N HIS A 18 -3.39 9.75 14.32
CA HIS A 18 -3.43 8.39 14.86
C HIS A 18 -4.55 7.58 14.21
N PHE A 19 -4.22 6.38 13.75
CA PHE A 19 -5.15 5.48 13.08
C PHE A 19 -5.37 4.19 13.90
N ALA A 20 -4.27 3.58 14.36
CA ALA A 20 -4.31 2.35 15.15
C ALA A 20 -3.00 2.15 15.93
N ASP A 21 -3.02 1.25 16.90
CA ASP A 21 -1.82 0.75 17.59
C ASP A 21 -1.58 -0.72 17.25
N ALA A 22 -0.31 -1.10 17.08
CA ALA A 22 0.12 -2.47 16.92
C ALA A 22 0.75 -3.02 18.22
N SER A 23 0.86 -4.34 18.32
CA SER A 23 1.48 -5.00 19.48
C SER A 23 2.98 -4.70 19.62
N THR A 24 3.68 -4.58 18.50
CA THR A 24 5.12 -4.30 18.39
C THR A 24 5.41 -3.31 17.26
N ASP A 25 6.58 -2.68 17.32
CA ASP A 25 7.06 -1.77 16.27
C ASP A 25 7.23 -2.49 14.92
N GLU A 26 7.63 -3.76 14.96
CA GLU A 26 7.79 -4.59 13.77
C GLU A 26 6.44 -4.92 13.13
N ALA A 27 5.42 -5.22 13.96
CA ALA A 27 4.05 -5.39 13.49
C ALA A 27 3.50 -4.09 12.87
N ALA A 28 3.73 -2.93 13.49
CA ALA A 28 3.30 -1.63 12.92
C ALA A 28 3.92 -1.40 11.53
N ARG A 29 5.21 -1.68 11.36
CA ARG A 29 5.91 -1.56 10.05
C ARG A 29 5.35 -2.52 9.01
N ALA A 30 5.12 -3.78 9.39
CA ALA A 30 4.56 -4.79 8.48
C ALA A 30 3.15 -4.42 8.02
N ILE A 31 2.29 -3.97 8.95
CA ILE A 31 0.92 -3.54 8.65
C ILE A 31 0.95 -2.32 7.73
N VAL A 32 1.79 -1.31 8.00
CA VAL A 32 1.93 -0.13 7.14
C VAL A 32 2.40 -0.50 5.73
N ALA A 33 3.33 -1.45 5.62
CA ALA A 33 3.78 -1.94 4.31
C ALA A 33 2.64 -2.61 3.53
N ALA A 34 1.78 -3.38 4.20
CA ALA A 34 0.61 -4.00 3.60
C ALA A 34 -0.45 -2.96 3.19
N LEU A 35 -0.77 -2.00 4.06
CA LEU A 35 -1.74 -0.93 3.79
C LEU A 35 -1.33 -0.05 2.60
N ASN A 36 -0.02 0.19 2.42
CA ASN A 36 0.51 0.97 1.31
C ASN A 36 0.80 0.15 0.04
N LEU A 37 0.62 -1.18 0.07
CA LEU A 37 0.96 -2.07 -1.03
C LEU A 37 0.24 -1.72 -2.35
N PRO A 38 -1.07 -1.37 -2.38
CA PRO A 38 -1.74 -1.00 -3.62
C PRO A 38 -1.12 0.22 -4.29
N ALA A 39 -0.77 1.26 -3.52
CA ALA A 39 -0.11 2.45 -4.05
C ALA A 39 1.29 2.13 -4.58
N ALA A 40 2.04 1.28 -3.88
CA ALA A 40 3.36 0.82 -4.34
C ALA A 40 3.28 0.02 -5.65
N LEU A 41 2.22 -0.77 -5.84
CA LEU A 41 1.97 -1.51 -7.08
C LEU A 41 1.62 -0.58 -8.25
N ASP A 42 0.81 0.47 -8.04
CA ASP A 42 0.53 1.46 -9.07
C ASP A 42 1.78 2.22 -9.54
N ASP A 43 2.66 2.57 -8.59
CA ASP A 43 3.93 3.18 -8.90
C ASP A 43 4.83 2.23 -9.71
N ARG A 44 4.85 0.94 -9.36
CA ARG A 44 5.54 -0.10 -10.14
C ARG A 44 4.92 -0.25 -11.53
N ALA A 45 3.60 -0.22 -11.66
CA ALA A 45 2.91 -0.27 -12.93
C ALA A 45 3.29 0.91 -13.83
N SER A 46 3.34 2.11 -13.26
CA SER A 46 3.75 3.33 -13.95
C SER A 46 5.19 3.24 -14.44
N ARG A 47 6.12 2.75 -13.61
CA ARG A 47 7.52 2.51 -14.00
C ARG A 47 7.64 1.45 -15.09
N ALA A 48 6.95 0.32 -14.97
CA ALA A 48 6.95 -0.74 -15.96
C ALA A 48 6.41 -0.26 -17.32
N ASN A 49 5.34 0.55 -17.31
CA ASN A 49 4.79 1.14 -18.53
C ASN A 49 5.77 2.12 -19.19
N ARG A 50 6.46 2.97 -18.41
CA ARG A 50 7.52 3.87 -18.92
C ARG A 50 8.70 3.11 -19.50
N ALA A 51 9.01 1.93 -18.96
CA ALA A 51 10.03 1.02 -19.48
C ALA A 51 9.55 0.19 -20.69
N GLY A 52 8.32 0.39 -21.18
CA GLY A 52 7.75 -0.35 -22.31
C GLY A 52 7.20 -1.74 -21.98
N ASN A 53 7.29 -2.19 -20.72
CA ASN A 53 6.78 -3.49 -20.29
C ASN A 53 5.29 -3.41 -19.90
N ARG A 54 4.42 -3.44 -20.92
CA ARG A 54 2.96 -3.33 -20.77
C ARG A 54 2.33 -4.50 -20.01
N SER A 55 2.87 -5.72 -20.15
CA SER A 55 2.34 -6.90 -19.46
C SER A 55 2.58 -6.81 -17.96
N ALA A 56 3.80 -6.48 -17.53
CA ALA A 56 4.11 -6.25 -16.12
C ALA A 56 3.27 -5.10 -15.53
N ALA A 57 3.11 -4.00 -16.27
CA ALA A 57 2.26 -2.89 -15.85
C ALA A 57 0.80 -3.31 -15.61
N ARG A 58 0.26 -4.17 -16.48
CA ARG A 58 -1.10 -4.71 -16.33
C ARG A 58 -1.22 -5.62 -15.11
N ILE A 59 -0.25 -6.51 -14.89
CA ILE A 59 -0.23 -7.40 -13.71
C ILE A 59 -0.23 -6.59 -12.42
N TYR A 60 0.63 -5.57 -12.31
CA TYR A 60 0.69 -4.73 -11.11
C TYR A 60 -0.62 -3.99 -10.83
N ARG A 61 -1.32 -3.50 -11.88
CA ARG A 61 -2.64 -2.86 -11.71
C ARG A 61 -3.70 -3.84 -11.23
N ILE A 62 -3.77 -5.04 -11.82
CA ILE A 62 -4.71 -6.07 -11.39
C ILE A 62 -4.52 -6.40 -9.91
N LEU A 63 -3.27 -6.59 -9.48
CA LEU A 63 -2.96 -6.85 -8.07
C LEU A 63 -3.33 -5.67 -7.16
N ALA A 64 -3.11 -4.43 -7.61
CA ALA A 64 -3.51 -3.25 -6.85
C ALA A 64 -5.03 -3.14 -6.71
N ASP A 65 -5.77 -3.44 -7.77
CA ASP A 65 -7.24 -3.39 -7.79
C ASP A 65 -7.86 -4.53 -6.96
N ASP A 66 -7.30 -5.74 -7.04
CA ASP A 66 -7.71 -6.89 -6.23
C ASP A 66 -7.54 -6.61 -4.72
N LEU A 67 -6.39 -6.06 -4.34
CA LEU A 67 -6.13 -5.66 -2.96
C LEU A 67 -7.07 -4.53 -2.48
N ARG A 68 -7.53 -3.65 -3.36
CA ARG A 68 -8.53 -2.62 -3.01
C ARG A 68 -9.92 -3.22 -2.87
N ALA A 69 -10.28 -4.16 -3.74
CA ALA A 69 -11.57 -4.81 -3.73
C ALA A 69 -11.74 -5.68 -2.47
N GLY A 70 -10.71 -6.44 -2.09
CA GLY A 70 -10.72 -7.22 -0.86
C GLY A 70 -10.79 -6.40 0.43
N VAL A 71 -10.51 -5.09 0.38
CA VAL A 71 -10.72 -4.15 1.51
C VAL A 71 -12.15 -3.59 1.53
N MET A 72 -12.89 -3.66 0.42
CA MET A 72 -14.27 -3.16 0.27
C MET A 72 -15.33 -4.26 0.45
N GLU A 73 -14.95 -5.54 0.42
CA GLU A 73 -15.84 -6.66 0.76
C GLU A 73 -15.94 -6.86 2.28
N GLU A 74 -16.61 -5.92 2.97
CA GLU A 74 -17.13 -6.11 4.34
C GLU A 74 -18.58 -5.62 4.45
#